data_AF-A0A9D1ANE2-F1
#
_entry.id   AF-A0A9D1ANE2-F1
#
_cell.length_a   1.000
_cell.length_b   1.000
_cell.length_c   1.000
_cell.angle_alpha   90.00
_cell.angle_beta   90.00
_cell.angle_gamma   90.00
#
_symmetry.space_group_name_H-M   'P 1'
#
loop_
_entity.id
_entity.type
_entity.pdbx_description
1 polymer ?
#
loop_
_entity_poly.entity_id
_entity_poly.type
_entity_poly.pdbx_seq_one_letter_code
_entity_poly.pdbx_strand_id
1 'polypeptide(L)'
;MKVDKRFHCFGCGADGDVIDFTAQLYGLDAKSAAEKLAVDFQIPYTHYKRKETVKKTIREKSEEQMYRDLEAKCFKVLSDYFHLLRHWERAYAPKPEDETWHPLFVEALQKKDHIEYLLDVLLYDPIEERAALIKDYGKEVMKLERRLSELGTGAEREFEDAGREPTLPDPGGSQGTSGGK
;
A
#
# COMPACT_ATOMS: atom_id res chain seq x y z
N MET A 1 -26.28 32.29 -17.79
CA MET A 1 -27.02 31.97 -19.02
C MET A 1 -26.12 31.11 -19.89
N LYS A 2 -26.52 29.87 -20.26
CA LYS A 2 -25.77 29.04 -21.21
C LYS A 2 -26.19 29.49 -22.61
N VAL A 3 -25.22 29.91 -23.42
CA VAL A 3 -25.47 30.17 -24.84
C VAL A 3 -25.43 28.82 -25.55
N ASP A 4 -26.55 28.41 -26.14
CA ASP A 4 -26.57 27.24 -27.01
C ASP A 4 -25.70 27.52 -28.24
N LYS A 5 -24.67 26.69 -28.43
CA LYS A 5 -23.68 26.84 -29.51
C LYS A 5 -24.10 26.11 -30.79
N ARG A 6 -25.41 25.95 -31.00
CA ARG A 6 -26.00 25.21 -32.12
C ARG A 6 -26.65 26.17 -33.10
N PHE A 7 -26.68 25.79 -34.38
CA PHE A 7 -27.49 26.48 -35.37
C PHE A 7 -28.84 25.77 -35.53
N HIS A 8 -29.88 26.54 -35.83
CA HIS A 8 -31.21 26.03 -36.13
C HIS A 8 -31.82 26.82 -37.29
N CYS A 9 -32.37 26.14 -38.28
CA CYS A 9 -33.05 26.73 -39.42
C CYS A 9 -34.57 26.70 -39.21
N PHE A 10 -35.19 27.84 -38.97
CA PHE A 10 -36.64 27.95 -38.78
C PHE A 10 -37.49 27.67 -40.03
N GLY A 11 -36.88 27.64 -41.22
CA GLY A 11 -37.59 27.39 -42.48
C GLY A 11 -37.72 25.91 -42.82
N CYS A 12 -36.68 25.11 -42.58
CA CYS A 12 -36.66 23.67 -42.91
C CYS A 12 -36.45 22.75 -41.68
N GLY A 13 -36.23 23.32 -40.50
CA GLY A 13 -36.02 22.56 -39.26
C GLY A 13 -34.63 21.95 -39.09
N ALA A 14 -33.68 22.23 -40.00
CA ALA A 14 -32.31 21.73 -39.87
C ALA A 14 -31.63 22.28 -38.60
N ASP A 15 -30.98 21.44 -37.82
CA ASP A 15 -30.27 21.78 -36.58
C ASP A 15 -28.91 21.08 -36.56
N GLY A 16 -27.94 21.63 -35.84
CA GLY A 16 -26.63 21.04 -35.68
C GLY A 16 -25.61 21.98 -35.06
N ASP A 17 -24.34 21.58 -35.09
CA ASP A 17 -23.23 22.43 -34.70
C ASP A 17 -22.59 23.16 -35.90
N VAL A 18 -21.55 23.96 -35.65
CA VAL A 18 -20.86 24.73 -36.70
C VAL A 18 -20.19 23.82 -37.74
N ILE A 19 -19.79 22.60 -37.36
CA ILE A 19 -19.18 21.64 -38.28
C ILE A 19 -20.28 21.07 -39.18
N ASP A 20 -21.43 20.70 -38.62
CA ASP A 20 -22.59 20.21 -39.38
C ASP A 20 -23.07 21.25 -40.40
N PHE A 21 -23.15 22.52 -40.00
CA PHE A 21 -23.51 23.62 -40.89
C PHE A 21 -22.53 23.72 -42.07
N THR A 22 -21.23 23.69 -41.77
CA THR A 22 -20.17 23.81 -42.78
C THR A 22 -20.16 22.60 -43.72
N ALA A 23 -20.39 21.40 -43.18
CA ALA A 23 -20.50 20.17 -43.95
C ALA A 23 -21.65 20.24 -44.96
N GLN A 24 -22.85 20.66 -44.50
CA GLN A 24 -24.02 20.82 -45.36
C GLN A 24 -23.84 21.93 -46.40
N LEU A 25 -23.24 23.06 -46.00
CA LEU A 25 -23.04 24.22 -46.86
C LEU A 25 -22.08 23.94 -48.02
N TYR A 26 -21.00 23.19 -47.76
CA TYR A 26 -19.95 22.90 -48.74
C TYR A 26 -20.01 21.48 -49.33
N GLY A 27 -20.98 20.65 -48.92
CA GLY A 27 -21.09 19.27 -49.37
C GLY A 27 -19.88 18.41 -48.95
N LEU A 28 -19.34 18.67 -47.76
CA LEU A 28 -18.14 18.02 -47.23
C LEU A 28 -18.51 16.97 -46.16
N ASP A 29 -17.64 15.99 -45.94
CA ASP A 29 -17.72 15.18 -44.73
C ASP A 29 -17.27 15.99 -43.50
N ALA A 30 -17.66 15.55 -42.30
CA ALA A 30 -17.42 16.30 -41.07
C ALA A 30 -15.94 16.62 -40.81
N LYS A 31 -15.02 15.73 -41.22
CA LYS A 31 -13.58 15.96 -41.06
C LYS A 31 -13.09 17.05 -42.01
N SER A 32 -13.45 16.97 -43.29
CA SER A 32 -13.09 18.00 -44.27
C SER A 32 -13.73 19.35 -43.94
N ALA A 33 -14.94 19.37 -43.40
CA ALA A 33 -15.59 20.59 -42.91
C ALA A 33 -14.81 21.22 -41.73
N ALA A 34 -14.32 20.39 -40.79
CA ALA A 34 -13.48 20.86 -39.69
C ALA A 34 -12.10 21.37 -40.17
N GLU A 35 -11.48 20.70 -41.14
CA GLU A 35 -10.23 21.16 -41.77
C GLU A 35 -10.44 22.49 -42.50
N LYS A 36 -11.56 22.65 -43.20
CA LYS A 36 -11.96 23.90 -43.85
C LYS A 36 -12.15 25.03 -42.83
N LEU A 37 -12.85 24.78 -41.73
CA LEU A 37 -12.99 25.77 -40.65
C LEU A 37 -11.62 26.16 -40.07
N ALA A 38 -10.71 25.22 -39.88
CA ALA A 38 -9.37 25.52 -39.39
C ALA A 38 -8.60 26.44 -40.34
N VAL A 39 -8.71 26.22 -41.66
CA VAL A 39 -8.11 27.10 -42.68
C VAL A 39 -8.76 28.48 -42.65
N ASP A 40 -10.10 28.55 -42.68
CA ASP A 40 -10.85 29.81 -42.77
C ASP A 40 -10.61 30.70 -41.54
N PHE A 41 -10.48 30.12 -40.35
CA PHE A 41 -10.18 30.82 -39.10
C PHE A 41 -8.69 30.92 -38.77
N GLN A 42 -7.81 30.48 -39.68
CA GLN A 42 -6.34 30.45 -39.49
C GLN A 42 -5.91 29.74 -38.19
N ILE A 43 -6.68 28.73 -37.78
CA ILE A 43 -6.33 27.86 -36.67
C ILE A 43 -5.26 26.88 -37.17
N PRO A 44 -4.04 26.88 -36.59
CA PRO A 44 -2.98 26.00 -37.05
C PRO A 44 -3.36 24.53 -36.82
N TYR A 45 -3.86 23.87 -37.86
CA TYR A 45 -4.13 22.45 -37.87
C TYR A 45 -2.92 21.72 -38.45
N THR A 46 -2.05 21.28 -37.56
CA THR A 46 -0.93 20.44 -37.96
C THR A 46 -1.40 18.99 -37.97
N HIS A 47 -1.19 18.28 -39.08
CA HIS A 47 -1.20 16.81 -39.10
C HIS A 47 0.00 16.25 -38.30
N TYR A 48 0.31 16.82 -37.13
CA TYR A 48 1.13 16.12 -36.17
C TYR A 48 0.40 14.81 -35.92
N LYS A 49 0.90 13.74 -36.55
CA LYS A 49 0.64 12.36 -36.18
C LYS A 49 0.46 12.40 -34.67
N ARG A 50 -0.75 12.07 -34.20
CA ARG A 50 -1.07 11.87 -32.77
C ARG A 50 0.23 11.40 -32.18
N LYS A 51 0.93 12.24 -31.40
CA LYS A 51 2.23 11.85 -30.80
C LYS A 51 1.94 10.48 -30.28
N GLU A 52 2.54 9.44 -30.87
CA GLU A 52 2.39 8.09 -30.38
C GLU A 52 2.59 8.28 -28.90
N THR A 53 1.53 8.01 -28.13
CA THR A 53 1.59 8.12 -26.68
C THR A 53 2.76 7.25 -26.37
N VAL A 54 3.92 7.86 -26.10
CA VAL A 54 5.18 7.16 -25.92
C VAL A 54 4.81 6.21 -24.82
N LYS A 55 4.62 4.93 -25.16
CA LYS A 55 4.31 3.90 -24.18
C LYS A 55 5.39 4.14 -23.16
N LYS A 56 5.00 4.55 -21.93
CA LYS A 56 5.97 4.80 -20.87
C LYS A 56 6.77 3.52 -20.82
N THR A 57 7.97 3.53 -21.40
CA THR A 57 8.89 2.43 -21.27
C THR A 57 9.08 2.39 -19.78
N ILE A 58 8.54 1.34 -19.14
CA ILE A 58 8.79 1.08 -17.74
C ILE A 58 10.30 1.04 -17.70
N ARG A 59 10.90 2.12 -17.19
CA ARG A 59 12.34 2.27 -17.15
C ARG A 59 12.81 1.06 -16.38
N GLU A 60 13.52 0.15 -17.05
CA GLU A 60 14.07 -1.03 -16.40
C GLU A 60 14.80 -0.51 -15.16
N LYS A 61 14.39 -1.00 -13.99
CA LYS A 61 14.99 -0.57 -12.74
C LYS A 61 16.48 -0.86 -12.85
N SER A 62 17.31 0.14 -12.57
CA SER A 62 18.76 -0.08 -12.51
C SER A 62 19.04 -1.19 -11.49
N GLU A 63 20.08 -1.98 -11.70
CA GLU A 63 20.52 -3.03 -10.77
C GLU A 63 20.67 -2.48 -9.34
N GLU A 64 21.12 -1.23 -9.20
CA GLU A 64 21.20 -0.52 -7.92
C GLU A 64 19.81 -0.34 -7.27
N GLN A 65 18.79 0.00 -8.05
CA GLN A 65 17.42 0.17 -7.54
C GLN A 65 16.82 -1.17 -7.12
N MET A 66 17.08 -2.23 -7.87
CA MET A 66 16.65 -3.59 -7.49
C MET A 66 17.32 -4.04 -6.19
N TYR A 67 18.62 -3.74 -6.03
CA TYR A 67 19.33 -4.02 -4.79
C TYR A 67 18.74 -3.24 -3.60
N ARG A 68 18.46 -1.94 -3.77
CA ARG A 68 17.81 -1.13 -2.73
C ARG A 68 16.44 -1.68 -2.33
N ASP A 69 15.66 -2.13 -3.31
CA ASP A 69 14.36 -2.74 -3.04
C ASP A 69 14.51 -4.06 -2.26
N LEU A 70 15.51 -4.89 -2.59
CA LEU A 70 15.79 -6.14 -1.89
C LEU A 70 16.28 -5.90 -0.45
N GLU A 71 17.18 -4.93 -0.27
CA GLU A 71 17.70 -4.49 1.04
C GLU A 71 16.54 -4.00 1.93
N ALA A 72 15.71 -3.09 1.40
CA ALA A 72 14.55 -2.57 2.11
C ALA A 72 13.53 -3.67 2.45
N LYS A 73 13.31 -4.62 1.54
CA LYS A 73 12.43 -5.76 1.77
C LYS A 73 12.96 -6.67 2.88
N CYS A 74 14.24 -7.02 2.84
CA CYS A 74 14.86 -7.86 3.88
C CYS A 74 14.77 -7.19 5.25
N PHE A 75 15.10 -5.89 5.32
CA PHE A 75 15.02 -5.13 6.56
C PHE A 75 13.60 -5.10 7.12
N LYS A 76 12.59 -4.85 6.27
CA LYS A 76 11.17 -4.84 6.67
C LYS A 76 10.76 -6.18 7.28
N VAL A 77 11.00 -7.28 6.59
CA VAL A 77 10.56 -8.61 7.04
C VAL A 77 11.24 -9.00 8.36
N LEU A 78 12.53 -8.74 8.50
CA LEU A 78 13.27 -9.01 9.74
C LEU A 78 12.76 -8.13 10.90
N SER A 79 12.46 -6.85 10.63
CA SER A 79 11.90 -5.94 11.63
C SER A 79 10.51 -6.37 12.09
N ASP A 80 9.62 -6.70 11.15
CA ASP A 80 8.26 -7.17 11.45
C ASP A 80 8.31 -8.46 12.29
N TYR A 81 9.21 -9.39 11.95
CA TYR A 81 9.42 -10.59 12.73
C TYR A 81 10.01 -10.32 14.11
N PHE A 82 10.98 -9.41 14.23
CA PHE A 82 11.54 -9.01 15.53
C PHE A 82 10.47 -8.42 16.47
N HIS A 83 9.60 -7.56 15.94
CA HIS A 83 8.49 -7.01 16.71
C HIS A 83 7.52 -8.09 17.18
N LEU A 84 7.24 -9.08 16.33
CA LEU A 84 6.43 -10.23 16.68
C LEU A 84 7.07 -11.08 17.78
N LEU A 85 8.38 -11.37 17.68
CA LEU A 85 9.10 -12.10 18.74
C LEU A 85 9.04 -11.34 20.07
N ARG A 86 9.25 -10.01 20.06
CA ARG A 86 9.11 -9.17 21.26
C ARG A 86 7.70 -9.14 21.82
N HIS A 87 6.68 -9.34 20.99
CA HIS A 87 5.31 -9.46 21.43
C HIS A 87 5.09 -10.83 22.09
N TRP A 88 5.50 -11.92 21.44
CA TRP A 88 5.38 -13.28 21.97
C TRP A 88 6.12 -13.49 23.28
N GLU A 89 7.32 -12.93 23.40
CA GLU A 89 8.10 -12.94 24.64
C GLU A 89 7.31 -12.36 25.83
N ARG A 90 6.53 -11.29 25.59
CA ARG A 90 5.72 -10.64 26.63
C ARG A 90 4.37 -11.33 26.85
N ALA A 91 3.69 -11.70 25.76
CA ALA A 91 2.35 -12.27 25.81
C ALA A 91 2.33 -13.70 26.36
N TYR A 92 3.35 -14.50 26.03
CA TYR A 92 3.45 -15.91 26.42
C TYR A 92 4.51 -16.16 27.50
N ALA A 93 4.87 -15.13 28.27
CA ALA A 93 5.79 -15.27 29.40
C ALA A 93 5.24 -16.29 30.41
N PRO A 94 6.01 -17.33 30.78
CA PRO A 94 5.54 -18.37 31.69
C PRO A 94 5.29 -17.81 33.08
N LYS A 95 4.17 -18.18 33.67
CA LYS A 95 3.82 -17.90 35.07
C LYS A 95 4.48 -18.94 35.98
N PRO A 96 4.63 -18.66 37.29
CA PRO A 96 5.25 -19.60 38.23
C PRO A 96 4.53 -20.96 38.31
N GLU A 97 3.27 -21.01 37.91
CA GLU A 97 2.42 -22.20 37.94
C GLU A 97 2.46 -22.99 36.63
N ASP A 98 3.12 -22.47 35.58
CA ASP A 98 3.17 -23.12 34.27
C ASP A 98 4.25 -24.21 34.24
N GLU A 99 3.84 -25.47 34.09
CA GLU A 99 4.76 -26.62 34.01
C GLU A 99 5.53 -26.69 32.69
N THR A 100 5.00 -26.08 31.61
CA THR A 100 5.63 -26.10 30.28
C THR A 100 5.55 -24.73 29.59
N TRP A 101 6.65 -24.31 28.98
CA TRP A 101 6.73 -23.03 28.30
C TRP A 101 6.04 -23.08 26.93
N HIS A 102 5.34 -22.00 26.58
CA HIS A 102 4.67 -21.90 25.29
C HIS A 102 5.69 -21.96 24.13
N PRO A 103 5.46 -22.72 23.05
CA PRO A 103 6.41 -22.83 21.94
C PRO A 103 6.81 -21.49 21.31
N LEU A 104 5.87 -20.53 21.20
CA LEU A 104 6.17 -19.19 20.67
C LEU A 104 7.06 -18.37 21.60
N PHE A 105 6.98 -18.60 22.92
CA PHE A 105 7.87 -17.97 23.88
C PHE A 105 9.29 -18.52 23.74
N VAL A 106 9.44 -19.85 23.65
CA VAL A 106 10.73 -20.51 23.42
C VAL A 106 11.35 -20.04 22.12
N GLU A 107 10.55 -19.94 21.05
CA GLU A 107 11.02 -19.42 19.78
C GLU A 107 11.48 -17.95 19.87
N ALA A 108 10.71 -17.11 20.56
CA ALA A 108 11.10 -15.72 20.80
C ALA A 108 12.47 -15.64 21.47
N LEU A 109 12.69 -16.38 22.54
CA LEU A 109 13.99 -16.40 23.23
C LEU A 109 15.13 -16.92 22.35
N GLN A 110 14.89 -17.94 21.52
CA GLN A 110 15.93 -18.52 20.68
C GLN A 110 16.34 -17.64 19.50
N LYS A 111 15.40 -16.88 18.93
CA LYS A 111 15.61 -16.19 17.66
C LYS A 111 15.78 -14.68 17.79
N LYS A 112 15.29 -14.07 18.87
CA LYS A 112 15.27 -12.60 19.01
C LYS A 112 16.67 -12.00 18.86
N ASP A 113 17.65 -12.49 19.60
CA ASP A 113 19.03 -11.97 19.57
C ASP A 113 19.68 -12.17 18.20
N HIS A 114 19.39 -13.29 17.54
CA HIS A 114 19.90 -13.55 16.20
C HIS A 114 19.30 -12.59 15.16
N ILE A 115 17.99 -12.33 15.22
CA ILE A 115 17.33 -11.38 14.32
C ILE A 115 17.81 -9.95 14.59
N GLU A 116 18.05 -9.58 15.85
CA GLU A 116 18.64 -8.30 16.23
C GLU A 116 20.03 -8.10 15.61
N TYR A 117 20.90 -9.12 15.71
CA TYR A 117 22.20 -9.12 15.03
C TYR A 117 22.07 -8.90 13.51
N LEU A 118 21.15 -9.60 12.85
CA LEU A 118 20.94 -9.44 11.40
C LEU A 118 20.46 -8.02 11.02
N LEU A 119 19.63 -7.42 11.87
CA LEU A 119 19.17 -6.04 11.70
C LEU A 119 20.32 -5.04 11.88
N ASP A 120 21.19 -5.26 12.86
CA ASP A 120 22.36 -4.41 13.08
C ASP A 120 23.32 -4.44 11.88
N VAL A 121 23.58 -5.63 11.32
CA VAL A 121 24.37 -5.78 10.08
C VAL A 121 23.74 -4.97 8.94
N LEU A 122 22.41 -5.02 8.76
CA LEU A 122 21.73 -4.24 7.72
C LEU A 122 21.81 -2.73 7.92
N LEU A 123 21.98 -2.25 9.15
CA LEU A 123 22.00 -0.83 9.50
C LEU A 123 23.40 -0.21 9.48
N TYR A 124 24.39 -0.93 10.02
CA TYR A 124 25.69 -0.36 10.36
C TYR A 124 26.85 -0.88 9.50
N ASP A 125 26.72 -2.07 8.91
CA ASP A 125 27.82 -2.70 8.19
C ASP A 125 27.97 -2.17 6.74
N PRO A 126 29.17 -2.30 6.13
CA PRO A 126 29.42 -1.86 4.77
C PRO A 126 28.51 -2.56 3.75
N ILE A 127 28.38 -1.97 2.56
CA ILE A 127 27.49 -2.48 1.50
C ILE A 127 27.82 -3.94 1.14
N GLU A 128 29.08 -4.31 1.18
CA GLU A 128 29.59 -5.65 0.86
C GLU A 128 29.04 -6.71 1.83
N GLU A 129 29.07 -6.42 3.14
CA GLU A 129 28.58 -7.33 4.18
C GLU A 129 27.05 -7.42 4.16
N ARG A 130 26.37 -6.29 3.94
CA ARG A 130 24.91 -6.28 3.73
C ARG A 130 24.49 -7.10 2.52
N ALA A 131 25.23 -6.98 1.41
CA ALA A 131 24.95 -7.74 0.20
C ALA A 131 25.15 -9.24 0.41
N ALA A 132 26.21 -9.63 1.13
CA ALA A 132 26.44 -11.01 1.52
C ALA A 132 25.30 -11.54 2.41
N LEU A 133 24.87 -10.75 3.40
CA LEU A 133 23.76 -11.12 4.27
C LEU A 133 22.45 -11.33 3.50
N ILE A 134 22.09 -10.40 2.60
CA ILE A 134 20.88 -10.52 1.78
C ILE A 134 20.93 -11.78 0.91
N LYS A 135 22.10 -12.10 0.36
CA LYS A 135 22.31 -13.29 -0.46
C LYS A 135 22.18 -14.59 0.35
N ASP A 136 22.79 -14.64 1.53
CA ASP A 136 22.88 -15.85 2.34
C ASP A 136 21.60 -16.09 3.15
N TYR A 137 21.00 -15.03 3.69
CA TYR A 137 19.79 -15.10 4.52
C TYR A 137 18.49 -14.92 3.73
N GLY A 138 18.55 -14.58 2.43
CA GLY A 138 17.37 -14.29 1.61
C GLY A 138 16.33 -15.42 1.58
N LYS A 139 16.74 -16.69 1.65
CA LYS A 139 15.81 -17.83 1.73
C LYS A 139 15.02 -17.85 3.03
N GLU A 140 15.67 -17.55 4.16
CA GLU A 140 15.01 -17.48 5.46
C GLU A 140 14.09 -16.25 5.52
N VAL A 141 14.51 -15.10 4.96
CA VAL A 141 13.62 -13.93 4.81
C VAL A 141 12.34 -14.29 4.06
N MET A 142 12.43 -15.00 2.93
CA MET A 142 11.23 -15.41 2.17
C MET A 142 10.33 -16.37 2.96
N LYS A 143 10.91 -17.23 3.81
CA LYS A 143 10.16 -18.13 4.69
C LYS A 143 9.48 -17.36 5.83
N LEU A 144 10.18 -16.39 6.42
CA LEU A 144 9.64 -15.49 7.44
C LEU A 144 8.51 -14.64 6.87
N GLU A 145 8.68 -14.06 5.69
CA GLU A 145 7.64 -13.27 5.01
C GLU A 145 6.35 -14.08 4.79
N ARG A 146 6.48 -15.32 4.32
CA ARG A 146 5.33 -16.23 4.17
C ARG A 146 4.65 -16.49 5.50
N ARG A 147 5.43 -16.84 6.52
CA ARG A 147 4.89 -17.12 7.86
C ARG A 147 4.23 -15.88 8.48
N LEU A 148 4.83 -14.70 8.31
CA LEU A 148 4.24 -13.42 8.75
C LEU A 148 2.92 -13.14 8.03
N SER A 149 2.80 -13.51 6.76
CA SER A 149 1.54 -13.37 6.01
C SER A 149 0.47 -14.31 6.55
N GLU A 150 0.82 -15.57 6.84
CA GLU A 150 -0.09 -16.56 7.45
C GLU A 150 -0.54 -16.11 8.84
N LEU A 151 0.40 -15.60 9.65
CA LEU A 151 0.12 -15.06 10.97
C LEU A 151 -0.66 -13.75 10.90
N GLY A 152 -0.38 -12.85 9.96
CA GLY A 152 -1.10 -11.59 9.76
C GLY A 152 -2.55 -11.79 9.34
N THR A 153 -2.85 -12.84 8.55
CA THR A 153 -4.23 -13.24 8.28
C THR A 153 -4.99 -13.76 9.52
N GLY A 154 -4.28 -14.04 10.62
CA GLY A 154 -4.84 -14.44 11.92
C GLY A 154 -4.68 -13.40 13.05
N ALA A 155 -3.64 -12.56 13.02
CA ALA A 155 -3.19 -11.71 14.13
C ALA A 155 -3.99 -10.40 14.27
N GLU A 156 -4.67 -9.94 13.21
CA GLU A 156 -5.65 -8.85 13.36
C GLU A 156 -6.75 -9.21 14.39
N ARG A 157 -7.00 -10.51 14.64
CA ARG A 157 -7.97 -10.95 15.66
C ARG A 157 -7.41 -11.03 17.08
N GLU A 158 -6.09 -11.09 17.26
CA GLU A 158 -5.46 -11.30 18.59
C GLU A 158 -4.90 -9.99 19.17
N PHE A 159 -4.55 -9.01 18.32
CA PHE A 159 -4.11 -7.68 18.79
C PHE A 159 -5.21 -6.85 19.47
N GLU A 160 -6.50 -7.11 19.18
CA GLU A 160 -7.62 -6.44 19.85
C GLU A 160 -8.00 -7.06 21.21
N ASP A 161 -7.67 -8.33 21.47
CA ASP A 161 -8.12 -9.04 22.68
C ASP A 161 -7.20 -8.78 23.89
N ALA A 162 -5.90 -8.54 23.65
CA ALA A 162 -4.92 -8.27 24.73
C ALA A 162 -5.06 -6.88 25.40
N GLY A 163 -5.94 -6.01 24.89
CA GLY A 163 -6.16 -4.65 25.41
C GLY A 163 -7.28 -4.53 26.46
N ARG A 164 -8.03 -5.59 26.75
CA ARG A 164 -9.12 -5.54 27.73
C ARG A 164 -8.63 -6.04 29.09
N GLU A 165 -8.16 -5.12 29.94
CA GLU A 165 -7.96 -5.42 31.35
C GLU A 165 -9.25 -6.02 31.96
N PRO A 166 -9.18 -7.17 32.65
CA PRO A 166 -10.27 -7.63 33.47
C PRO A 166 -10.41 -6.67 34.66
N THR A 167 -11.51 -5.91 34.70
CA THR A 167 -11.88 -5.13 35.89
C THR A 167 -11.98 -6.10 37.07
N LEU A 168 -11.04 -6.00 38.01
CA LEU A 168 -11.07 -6.74 39.27
C LEU A 168 -12.38 -6.42 40.02
N PRO A 169 -13.08 -7.43 40.56
CA PRO A 169 -14.19 -7.18 41.48
C PRO A 169 -13.64 -6.63 42.81
N ASP A 170 -14.19 -5.49 43.22
CA ASP A 170 -13.85 -4.73 44.42
C ASP A 170 -13.94 -5.58 45.70
N PRO A 171 -12.87 -5.73 46.51
CA PRO A 171 -12.93 -6.46 47.76
C PRO A 171 -13.23 -5.50 48.93
N GLY A 172 -14.49 -5.48 49.36
CA GLY A 172 -14.85 -5.36 50.78
C GLY A 172 -14.90 -3.97 51.42
N GLY A 173 -16.09 -3.62 51.93
CA GLY A 173 -16.31 -2.57 52.93
C GLY A 173 -17.23 -3.07 54.05
N SER A 174 -16.67 -3.19 55.24
CA SER A 174 -17.15 -3.89 56.43
C SER A 174 -18.42 -3.36 57.10
N GLN A 175 -18.98 -4.24 57.94
CA GLN A 175 -20.04 -4.06 58.93
C GLN A 175 -19.92 -2.77 59.77
N GLY A 176 -21.08 -2.20 60.11
CA GLY A 176 -21.26 -1.20 61.17
C GLY A 176 -22.64 -1.33 61.81
N THR A 177 -22.67 -1.73 63.07
CA THR A 177 -23.83 -1.96 63.93
C THR A 177 -24.52 -0.67 64.39
N SER A 178 -25.79 -0.81 64.85
CA SER A 178 -26.43 -0.17 66.03
C SER A 178 -27.66 0.73 65.78
N GLY A 179 -28.83 0.25 66.22
CA GLY A 179 -29.64 0.84 67.31
C GLY A 179 -30.48 2.13 67.10
N GLY A 180 -31.78 2.01 67.38
CA GLY A 180 -32.72 3.11 67.72
C GLY A 180 -33.75 3.40 66.61
N LYS A 181 -35.07 3.38 66.82
CA LYS A 181 -35.95 3.58 67.97
C LYS A 181 -37.22 2.75 67.79
#